data_AF-A0AA87LQD7-F1
#
_entry.id   AF-A0AA87LQD7-F1
#
_cell.length_a   1.000
_cell.length_b   1.000
_cell.length_c   1.000
_cell.angle_alpha   90.00
_cell.angle_beta   90.00
_cell.angle_gamma   90.00
#
_symmetry.space_group_name_H-M   'P 1'
#
loop_
_entity.id
_entity.type
_entity.pdbx_description
1 polymer ?
#
loop_
_entity_poly.entity_id
_entity_poly.type
_entity_poly.pdbx_seq_one_letter_code
_entity_poly.pdbx_strand_id
1 'polypeptide(L)'
;MLIEVEKLATEGNIDYIIIESTGISEPAPVAQIFSYIDEELGIDLIRFCQLDTMVTIVDANRFWHDFRSGDSLLDRKEALGGR
;
A
#
# COMPACT_ATOMS: atom_id res chain seq x y z
N MET A 1 8.40 -5.99 6.94
CA MET A 1 7.22 -6.39 6.14
C MET A 1 7.63 -7.36 5.04
N LEU A 2 8.50 -6.96 4.10
CA LEU A 2 8.85 -7.77 2.92
C LEU A 2 9.41 -9.16 3.23
N ILE A 3 10.33 -9.27 4.20
CA ILE A 3 10.88 -10.56 4.64
C ILE A 3 9.78 -11.52 5.13
N GLU A 4 8.76 -11.00 5.84
CA GLU A 4 7.66 -11.85 6.31
C GLU A 4 6.74 -12.26 5.15
N VAL A 5 6.52 -11.38 4.17
CA VAL A 5 5.75 -11.69 2.96
C VAL A 5 6.44 -12.81 2.17
N GLU A 6 7.77 -12.73 1.97
CA GLU A 6 8.54 -13.77 1.27
C GLU A 6 8.47 -15.12 2.00
N LYS A 7 8.65 -15.11 3.32
CA LYS A 7 8.56 -16.31 4.15
C LYS A 7 7.18 -16.96 4.03
N LEU A 8 6.11 -16.17 4.21
CA LEU A 8 4.73 -16.66 4.13
C LEU A 8 4.39 -17.20 2.73
N ALA A 9 4.85 -16.53 1.67
CA ALA A 9 4.64 -16.98 0.30
C ALA A 9 5.42 -18.29 0.01
N THR A 10 6.61 -18.46 0.61
CA THR A 10 7.43 -19.67 0.45
C THR A 10 6.86 -20.86 1.21
N GLU A 11 6.21 -20.64 2.36
CA GLU A 11 5.57 -21.71 3.15
C GLU A 11 4.39 -22.36 2.40
N GLY A 12 3.80 -21.69 1.40
CA GLY A 12 2.86 -22.27 0.44
C GLY A 12 1.49 -22.68 1.01
N ASN A 13 1.19 -22.31 2.26
CA ASN A 13 -0.06 -22.67 2.96
C ASN A 13 -1.13 -21.55 2.90
N ILE A 14 -0.91 -20.54 2.05
CA ILE A 14 -1.80 -19.39 1.89
C ILE A 14 -2.03 -19.09 0.41
N ASP A 15 -3.27 -18.76 0.07
CA ASP A 15 -3.65 -18.41 -1.31
C ASP A 15 -3.57 -16.90 -1.57
N TYR A 16 -3.76 -16.07 -0.53
CA TYR A 16 -3.82 -14.61 -0.63
C TYR A 16 -3.21 -13.92 0.59
N ILE A 17 -2.57 -12.77 0.35
CA ILE A 17 -2.05 -11.86 1.38
C ILE A 17 -2.78 -10.53 1.25
N ILE A 18 -3.37 -10.05 2.35
CA ILE A 18 -3.95 -8.71 2.42
C ILE A 18 -2.99 -7.82 3.19
N ILE A 19 -2.53 -6.76 2.54
CA ILE A 19 -1.65 -5.75 3.14
C ILE A 19 -2.48 -4.50 3.42
N GLU A 20 -2.70 -4.22 4.70
CA GLU A 20 -3.23 -2.93 5.12
C GLU A 20 -2.08 -1.94 5.27
N SER A 21 -2.03 -0.95 4.38
CA SER A 21 -1.20 0.22 4.60
C SER A 21 -1.76 0.97 5.80
N THR A 22 -0.93 1.28 6.79
CA THR A 22 -1.29 2.34 7.76
C THR A 22 -1.68 3.58 6.96
N GLY A 23 -2.69 4.35 7.38
CA GLY A 23 -3.32 5.42 6.58
C GLY A 23 -2.42 6.57 6.09
N ILE A 24 -1.10 6.44 6.21
CA ILE A 24 -0.05 7.35 5.77
C ILE A 24 0.72 6.77 4.56
N SER A 25 0.58 5.48 4.27
CA SER A 25 1.36 4.82 3.21
C SER A 25 0.71 5.05 1.85
N GLU A 26 1.46 5.63 0.91
CA GLU A 26 1.01 5.73 -0.47
C GLU A 26 0.88 4.33 -1.10
N PRO A 27 -0.20 4.04 -1.86
CA PRO A 27 -0.38 2.74 -2.50
C PRO A 27 0.70 2.41 -3.54
N ALA A 28 1.26 3.44 -4.20
CA ALA A 28 2.20 3.26 -5.29
C ALA A 28 3.53 2.61 -4.86
N PRO A 29 4.24 3.10 -3.81
CA PRO A 29 5.42 2.41 -3.27
C PRO A 29 5.17 0.96 -2.89
N VAL A 30 3.99 0.64 -2.33
CA VAL A 30 3.63 -0.74 -1.97
C VAL A 30 3.51 -1.60 -3.23
N ALA A 31 2.80 -1.12 -4.25
CA ALA A 31 2.62 -1.84 -5.51
C ALA A 31 3.93 -2.08 -6.27
N GLN A 32 4.87 -1.12 -6.20
CA GLN A 32 6.17 -1.22 -6.88
C GLN A 32 6.99 -2.42 -6.40
N ILE A 33 6.91 -2.74 -5.10
CA ILE A 33 7.65 -3.87 -4.52
C ILE A 33 7.16 -5.22 -5.07
N PHE A 34 5.91 -5.30 -5.51
CA PHE A 34 5.35 -6.50 -6.16
C PHE A 34 5.52 -6.50 -7.68
N SER A 35 6.15 -5.47 -8.25
CA SER A 35 6.26 -5.28 -9.70
C SER A 35 7.69 -5.36 -10.23
N TYR A 36 8.71 -5.20 -9.37
CA TYR A 36 10.13 -5.24 -9.75
C TYR A 36 10.96 -5.98 -8.70
N ILE A 37 12.13 -6.48 -9.12
CA ILE A 37 13.11 -7.10 -8.22
C ILE A 37 13.82 -5.97 -7.45
N ASP A 38 13.87 -6.09 -6.13
CA ASP A 38 14.66 -5.20 -5.29
C ASP A 38 16.10 -5.73 -5.22
N GLU A 39 17.00 -5.16 -6.03
CA GLU A 39 18.41 -5.55 -6.08
C GLU A 39 19.17 -5.26 -4.78
N GLU A 40 18.71 -4.30 -3.98
CA GLU A 40 19.39 -3.87 -2.73
C GLU A 40 19.03 -4.79 -1.57
N LEU A 41 17.78 -5.24 -1.50
CA LEU A 41 17.31 -6.22 -0.51
C LEU A 41 17.52 -7.67 -0.94
N GLY A 42 17.74 -7.92 -2.24
CA GLY A 42 17.89 -9.26 -2.81
C GLY A 42 16.62 -10.11 -2.74
N ILE A 43 15.46 -9.47 -2.57
CA ILE A 43 14.15 -10.12 -2.45
C ILE A 43 13.44 -10.06 -3.80
N ASP A 44 12.99 -11.22 -4.28
CA ASP A 44 12.22 -11.35 -5.53
C ASP A 44 10.84 -11.95 -5.24
N LEU A 45 9.92 -11.07 -4.85
CA LEU A 45 8.54 -11.45 -4.54
C LEU A 45 7.76 -11.90 -5.78
N ILE A 46 8.14 -11.45 -6.99
CA ILE A 46 7.45 -11.76 -8.25
C ILE A 46 7.42 -13.27 -8.51
N ARG A 47 8.43 -14.00 -8.03
CA ARG A 47 8.52 -15.45 -8.18
C ARG A 47 7.50 -16.22 -7.35
N PHE A 48 6.99 -15.62 -6.27
CA PHE A 48 6.16 -16.30 -5.28
C PHE A 48 4.75 -15.71 -5.17
N CYS A 49 4.56 -14.43 -5.52
CA CYS A 49 3.27 -13.76 -5.44
C CYS A 49 3.05 -12.79 -6.60
N GLN A 50 1.77 -12.51 -6.87
CA GLN A 50 1.33 -11.56 -7.88
C GLN A 50 0.44 -10.51 -7.21
N LEU A 51 0.64 -9.23 -7.56
CA LEU A 51 -0.28 -8.17 -7.16
C LEU A 51 -1.60 -8.34 -7.93
N ASP A 52 -2.65 -8.74 -7.21
CA ASP A 52 -3.98 -8.97 -7.78
C ASP A 52 -4.83 -7.69 -7.80
N THR A 53 -5.03 -7.07 -6.65
CA THR A 53 -5.95 -5.93 -6.50
C THR A 53 -5.38 -4.87 -5.55
N MET A 54 -5.54 -3.60 -5.92
CA MET A 54 -5.39 -2.45 -5.01
C MET A 54 -6.76 -1.89 -4.65
N VAL A 55 -7.02 -1.72 -3.35
CA VAL A 55 -8.30 -1.22 -2.83
C VAL A 55 -8.08 0.12 -2.13
N THR A 56 -8.94 1.10 -2.42
CA THR A 56 -8.97 2.39 -1.72
C THR A 56 -10.32 2.55 -1.03
N ILE A 57 -10.30 2.83 0.28
CA ILE A 57 -11.49 3.07 1.08
C ILE A 57 -11.71 4.59 1.19
N VAL A 58 -12.92 5.05 0.87
CA VAL A 58 -13.29 6.47 0.89
C VAL A 58 -14.47 6.70 1.83
N ASP A 59 -14.34 7.64 2.76
CA ASP A 59 -15.48 8.14 3.56
C ASP A 59 -16.35 9.06 2.71
N ALA A 60 -17.45 8.53 2.19
CA ALA A 60 -18.36 9.27 1.30
C ALA A 60 -19.06 10.47 1.97
N ASN A 61 -19.24 10.45 3.30
CA ASN A 61 -19.90 11.54 4.01
C ASN A 61 -18.99 12.77 4.11
N ARG A 62 -17.69 12.55 4.33
CA ARG A 62 -16.68 13.63 4.38
C ARG A 62 -16.17 14.02 2.99
N PHE A 63 -16.09 13.07 2.06
CA PHE A 63 -15.48 13.26 0.74
C PHE A 63 -15.96 14.51 0.00
N TRP A 64 -17.28 14.76 -0.03
CA TRP A 64 -17.83 15.91 -0.76
C TRP A 64 -17.51 17.26 -0.14
N HIS A 65 -17.44 17.31 1.18
CA HIS A 65 -17.05 18.52 1.91
C HIS A 65 -15.58 18.83 1.62
N ASP A 66 -14.77 17.79 1.70
CA ASP A 66 -13.32 17.82 1.60
C ASP A 66 -12.82 18.10 0.18
N PHE A 67 -13.45 17.50 -0.83
CA PHE A 67 -13.14 17.75 -2.24
C PHE A 67 -13.51 19.16 -2.69
N ARG A 68 -14.52 19.78 -2.07
CA ARG A 68 -15.03 21.11 -2.44
C ARG A 68 -14.38 22.26 -1.68
N SER A 69 -13.69 21.98 -0.56
CA SER A 69 -13.15 23.06 0.27
C SER A 69 -12.07 23.88 -0.44
N GLY A 70 -11.47 23.34 -1.51
CA GLY A 70 -10.40 23.99 -2.27
C GLY A 70 -9.07 24.05 -1.51
N ASP A 71 -9.07 23.58 -0.26
CA ASP A 71 -7.89 23.43 0.56
C ASP A 71 -7.06 22.28 0.02
N SER A 72 -5.75 22.49 -0.08
CA SER A 72 -4.85 21.39 -0.37
C SER A 72 -4.80 20.42 0.82
N LEU A 73 -4.41 19.17 0.55
CA LEU A 73 -4.13 18.20 1.61
C LEU A 73 -3.11 18.74 2.65
N LEU A 74 -2.21 19.62 2.21
CA LEU A 74 -1.23 20.31 3.07
C LEU A 74 -1.90 21.31 4.01
N ASP A 75 -2.86 22.09 3.50
CA ASP A 75 -3.62 23.07 4.29
C ASP A 75 -4.41 22.39 5.41
N ARG A 76 -4.82 21.14 5.18
CA ARG A 76 -5.59 20.32 6.12
C ARG A 76 -4.73 19.47 7.05
N LYS A 77 -3.40 19.49 6.91
CA LYS A 77 -2.46 18.56 7.59
C LYS A 77 -2.80 17.08 7.38
N GLU A 78 -3.53 16.78 6.32
CA GLU A 78 -3.92 15.42 5.92
C GLU A 78 -2.98 14.86 4.84
N ALA A 79 -2.12 15.71 4.26
CA ALA A 79 -1.00 15.27 3.43
C ALA A 79 0.00 14.50 4.30
N LEU A 80 0.07 13.19 4.08
CA LEU A 80 1.11 12.28 4.57
C LEU A 80 1.54 12.55 6.02
N GLY A 81 0.72 12.11 6.98
CA GLY A 81 1.20 11.75 8.33
C GLY A 81 2.01 12.81 9.08
N GLY A 82 1.59 14.08 9.03
CA GLY A 82 2.19 15.13 9.84
C GLY A 82 1.96 14.91 11.33
N ARG A 83 3.04 14.55 12.06
CA ARG A 83 3.22 14.99 13.45
C ARG A 83 3.51 16.48 13.47
#